data_AF-A0A2G9MNK4-F1
#
_entry.id   AF-A0A2G9MNK4-F1
#
_cell.length_a   1.000
_cell.length_b   1.000
_cell.length_c   1.000
_cell.angle_alpha   90.00
_cell.angle_beta   90.00
_cell.angle_gamma   90.00
#
_symmetry.space_group_name_H-M   'P 1'
#
loop_
_entity.id
_entity.type
_entity.pdbx_description
1 polymer ?
#
loop_
_entity_poly.entity_id
_entity_poly.type
_entity_poly.pdbx_seq_one_letter_code
_entity_poly.pdbx_strand_id
1 'polypeptide(L)'
;MDAHQNHPVKEGKQYRKWDGKTPYYTHPIWCATMIATETTLEEKTREEGVQTLLYHDVLEDTTEQLPNWLSERVKKLIQQMTYEGMAHEMSEIWEKPKEVRLYKLYDKASNLLDGQWMSSAKRNEYHNYTRRLLQDVEQNYGTLNITKLARAILGVKNER
;
A
#
# COMPACT_ATOMS: atom_id res chain seq x y z
N MET A 1 14.79 4.61 -3.54
CA MET A 1 15.57 3.57 -4.23
C MET A 1 16.73 3.12 -3.36
N ASP A 2 17.67 4.01 -3.02
CA ASP A 2 18.82 3.72 -2.16
C ASP A 2 18.45 3.08 -0.80
N ALA A 3 17.49 3.66 -0.06
CA ALA A 3 17.03 3.12 1.23
C ALA A 3 16.70 1.61 1.22
N HIS A 4 15.92 1.16 0.24
CA HIS A 4 15.55 -0.26 0.15
C HIS A 4 16.69 -1.14 -0.38
N GLN A 5 17.60 -0.59 -1.17
CA GLN A 5 18.67 -1.36 -1.80
C GLN A 5 19.88 -1.55 -0.88
N ASN A 6 20.27 -0.50 -0.17
CA ASN A 6 21.53 -0.46 0.58
C ASN A 6 21.33 -0.42 2.10
N HIS A 7 20.12 -0.09 2.57
CA HIS A 7 19.83 0.09 4.00
C HIS A 7 18.62 -0.72 4.51
N PRO A 8 18.41 -1.98 4.07
CA PRO A 8 17.30 -2.78 4.57
C PRO A 8 17.49 -3.16 6.04
N VAL A 9 16.41 -3.23 6.82
CA VAL A 9 16.49 -3.73 8.22
C VAL A 9 16.92 -5.19 8.32
N LYS A 10 16.72 -5.98 7.26
CA LYS A 10 17.08 -7.40 7.16
C LYS A 10 17.44 -7.77 5.73
N GLU A 11 18.35 -8.72 5.57
CA GLU A 11 18.69 -9.29 4.26
C GLU A 11 17.43 -9.86 3.56
N GLY A 12 17.34 -9.67 2.25
CA GLY A 12 16.21 -10.10 1.43
C GLY A 12 15.07 -9.07 1.31
N LYS A 13 14.99 -8.07 2.22
CA LYS A 13 14.04 -6.95 2.10
C LYS A 13 14.34 -6.01 0.93
N GLN A 14 15.51 -6.12 0.30
CA GLN A 14 15.83 -5.36 -0.91
C GLN A 14 15.05 -5.84 -2.14
N TYR A 15 14.42 -7.02 -2.06
CA TYR A 15 13.82 -7.69 -3.20
C TYR A 15 12.35 -8.05 -2.96
N ARG A 16 11.60 -8.21 -4.06
CA ARG A 16 10.25 -8.74 -4.04
C ARG A 16 10.30 -10.24 -3.71
N LYS A 17 9.33 -10.70 -2.90
CA LYS A 17 9.30 -12.08 -2.37
C LYS A 17 9.07 -13.16 -3.43
N TRP A 18 8.53 -12.79 -4.58
CA TRP A 18 8.09 -13.73 -5.60
C TRP A 18 9.23 -14.31 -6.45
N ASP A 19 10.38 -13.63 -6.53
CA ASP A 19 11.60 -14.12 -7.18
C ASP A 19 12.88 -13.95 -6.35
N GLY A 20 12.85 -13.13 -5.29
CA GLY A 20 14.03 -12.78 -4.51
C GLY A 20 15.08 -11.99 -5.29
N LYS A 21 14.73 -11.38 -6.43
CA LYS A 21 15.68 -10.69 -7.33
C LYS A 21 15.17 -9.35 -7.85
N THR A 22 13.86 -9.20 -8.04
CA THR A 22 13.29 -7.92 -8.49
C THR A 22 13.41 -6.91 -7.36
N PRO A 23 13.98 -5.70 -7.58
CA PRO A 23 14.17 -4.72 -6.52
C PRO A 23 12.86 -4.28 -5.86
N TYR A 24 12.87 -4.17 -4.52
CA TYR A 24 11.68 -3.88 -3.72
C TYR A 24 11.07 -2.53 -4.06
N TYR A 25 11.90 -1.52 -4.38
CA TYR A 25 11.45 -0.16 -4.70
C TYR A 25 10.46 -0.11 -5.88
N THR A 26 10.34 -1.16 -6.69
CA THR A 26 9.32 -1.28 -7.75
C THR A 26 7.90 -1.26 -7.18
N HIS A 27 7.69 -1.77 -5.96
CA HIS A 27 6.39 -1.78 -5.28
C HIS A 27 5.89 -0.38 -4.89
N PRO A 28 6.61 0.42 -4.09
CA PRO A 28 6.18 1.78 -3.77
C PRO A 28 6.09 2.67 -5.02
N ILE A 29 6.93 2.45 -6.04
CA ILE A 29 6.80 3.13 -7.35
C ILE A 29 5.46 2.78 -8.01
N TRP A 30 5.08 1.51 -8.05
CA TRP A 30 3.78 1.10 -8.60
C TRP A 30 2.63 1.75 -7.84
N CYS A 31 2.64 1.69 -6.50
CA CYS A 31 1.58 2.28 -5.67
C CYS A 31 1.44 3.79 -5.92
N ALA A 32 2.55 4.52 -5.91
CA ALA A 32 2.58 5.96 -6.18
C ALA A 32 2.12 6.30 -7.59
N THR A 33 2.52 5.51 -8.59
CA THR A 33 2.10 5.71 -9.99
C THR A 33 0.60 5.49 -10.14
N MET A 34 0.04 4.45 -9.53
CA MET A 34 -1.37 4.14 -9.64
C MET A 34 -2.25 5.24 -9.07
N ILE A 35 -1.94 5.76 -7.87
CA ILE A 35 -2.74 6.86 -7.30
C ILE A 35 -2.60 8.15 -8.13
N ALA A 36 -1.44 8.42 -8.73
CA ALA A 36 -1.24 9.59 -9.60
C ALA A 36 -2.19 9.59 -10.81
N THR A 37 -2.66 8.41 -11.23
CA THR A 37 -3.59 8.25 -12.37
C THR A 37 -5.07 8.34 -11.97
N GLU A 38 -5.41 8.54 -10.69
CA GLU A 38 -6.81 8.70 -10.27
C GLU A 38 -7.35 10.08 -10.65
N THR A 39 -8.11 10.13 -11.74
CA THR A 39 -8.68 11.39 -12.26
C THR A 39 -9.87 11.90 -11.46
N THR A 40 -10.54 11.04 -10.69
CA THR A 40 -11.73 11.36 -9.90
C THR A 40 -11.43 11.61 -8.41
N LEU A 41 -10.21 11.33 -7.96
CA LEU A 41 -9.78 11.58 -6.59
C LEU A 41 -9.41 13.06 -6.43
N GLU A 42 -9.75 13.64 -5.27
CA GLU A 42 -9.37 15.01 -4.90
C GLU A 42 -7.86 15.20 -5.06
N GLU A 43 -7.47 16.30 -5.70
CA GLU A 43 -6.08 16.60 -6.05
C GLU A 43 -5.15 16.55 -4.84
N LYS A 44 -5.52 17.16 -3.71
CA LYS A 44 -4.71 17.13 -2.49
C LYS A 44 -4.49 15.71 -1.97
N THR A 45 -5.56 14.90 -1.91
CA THR A 45 -5.46 13.50 -1.48
C THR A 45 -4.57 12.70 -2.43
N ARG A 46 -4.66 12.98 -3.74
CA ARG A 46 -3.81 12.35 -4.75
C ARG A 46 -2.34 12.74 -4.59
N GLU A 47 -2.02 14.02 -4.48
CA GLU A 47 -0.65 14.53 -4.35
C GLU A 47 0.03 14.06 -3.06
N GLU A 48 -0.66 14.16 -1.92
CA GLU A 48 -0.17 13.63 -0.64
C GLU A 48 -0.03 12.10 -0.72
N GLY A 49 -0.95 11.42 -1.41
CA GLY A 49 -0.93 9.98 -1.62
C GLY A 49 0.24 9.48 -2.46
N VAL A 50 0.62 10.21 -3.52
CA VAL A 50 1.83 9.88 -4.32
C VAL A 50 3.06 9.84 -3.44
N GLN A 51 3.28 10.88 -2.65
CA GLN A 51 4.43 10.95 -1.75
C GLN A 51 4.33 9.90 -0.63
N THR A 52 3.16 9.77 -0.01
CA THR A 52 2.95 8.80 1.07
C THR A 52 3.25 7.38 0.60
N LEU A 53 2.68 6.95 -0.53
CA LEU A 53 2.89 5.60 -1.07
C LEU A 53 4.31 5.36 -1.57
N LEU A 54 5.01 6.39 -2.05
CA LEU A 54 6.41 6.24 -2.48
C LEU A 54 7.35 5.95 -1.29
N TYR A 55 6.99 6.41 -0.09
CA TYR A 55 7.83 6.33 1.11
C TYR A 55 7.24 5.45 2.23
N HIS A 56 6.06 4.85 2.04
CA HIS A 56 5.31 4.20 3.14
C HIS A 56 6.07 3.07 3.84
N ASP A 57 6.92 2.34 3.11
CA ASP A 57 7.70 1.23 3.63
C ASP A 57 9.09 1.64 4.13
N VAL A 58 9.51 2.91 3.99
CA VAL A 58 10.88 3.31 4.39
C VAL A 58 11.10 3.11 5.88
N LEU A 59 10.15 3.54 6.71
CA LEU A 59 10.25 3.40 8.16
C LEU A 59 10.04 1.95 8.65
N GLU A 60 9.35 1.12 7.87
CA GLU A 60 9.07 -0.28 8.22
C GLU A 60 10.24 -1.20 7.84
N ASP A 61 10.81 -0.98 6.66
CA ASP A 61 11.68 -1.94 5.98
C ASP A 61 13.14 -1.50 5.85
N THR A 62 13.46 -0.27 6.25
CA THR A 62 14.82 0.28 6.12
C THR A 62 15.30 0.92 7.42
N THR A 63 16.61 1.14 7.53
CA THR A 63 17.20 1.90 8.64
C THR A 63 17.24 3.42 8.37
N GLU A 64 16.73 3.86 7.22
CA GLU A 64 16.77 5.24 6.78
C GLU A 64 15.66 6.10 7.40
N GLN A 65 15.89 7.41 7.39
CA GLN A 65 14.92 8.40 7.81
C GLN A 65 14.12 8.94 6.62
N LEU A 66 12.95 9.51 6.89
CA LEU A 66 12.18 10.20 5.87
C LEU A 66 12.91 11.47 5.40
N PRO A 67 12.84 11.81 4.09
CA PRO A 67 13.42 13.04 3.58
C PRO A 67 12.92 14.28 4.33
N ASN A 68 13.83 15.19 4.64
CA ASN A 68 13.54 16.39 5.44
C ASN A 68 12.57 17.37 4.75
N TRP A 69 12.55 17.39 3.42
CA TRP A 69 11.71 18.24 2.58
C TRP A 69 10.24 17.77 2.49
N LEU A 70 9.92 16.56 2.95
CA LEU A 70 8.54 16.11 3.03
C LEU A 70 7.76 17.00 4.03
N SER A 71 6.53 17.34 3.69
CA SER A 71 5.66 18.08 4.60
C SER A 71 5.34 17.25 5.85
N GLU A 72 5.11 17.93 6.98
CA GLU A 72 4.73 17.26 8.24
C GLU A 72 3.46 16.42 8.10
N ARG A 73 2.52 16.86 7.25
CA ARG A 73 1.31 16.10 6.93
C ARG A 73 1.64 14.77 6.25
N VAL A 74 2.52 14.77 5.26
CA VAL A 74 2.95 13.55 4.55
C VAL A 74 3.74 12.63 5.48
N LYS A 75 4.66 13.17 6.28
CA LYS A 75 5.38 12.38 7.30
C LYS A 75 4.41 11.67 8.25
N LYS A 76 3.37 12.38 8.73
CA LYS A 76 2.33 11.79 9.58
C LYS A 76 1.53 10.69 8.88
N LEU A 77 1.22 10.85 7.60
CA LEU A 77 0.54 9.82 6.80
C LEU A 77 1.40 8.56 6.65
N ILE A 78 2.70 8.73 6.38
CA ILE A 78 3.66 7.62 6.29
C ILE A 78 3.76 6.88 7.61
N GLN A 79 3.92 7.60 8.73
CA GLN A 79 3.93 7.02 10.07
C GLN A 79 2.65 6.22 10.38
N GLN A 80 1.49 6.68 9.92
CA GLN A 80 0.21 5.98 10.09
C GLN A 80 0.07 4.74 9.20
N MET A 81 0.94 4.56 8.20
CA MET A 81 0.99 3.39 7.34
C MET A 81 2.01 2.32 7.78
N THR A 82 2.88 2.65 8.74
CA THR A 82 3.94 1.78 9.26
C THR A 82 3.42 0.91 10.41
N TYR A 83 3.67 -0.41 10.35
CA TYR A 83 3.23 -1.34 11.38
C TYR A 83 4.31 -2.37 11.72
N GLU A 84 4.30 -2.90 12.94
CA GLU A 84 5.21 -4.00 13.34
C GLU A 84 4.92 -5.33 12.65
N GLY A 85 3.73 -5.46 12.05
CA GLY A 85 3.33 -6.63 11.29
C GLY A 85 1.85 -6.64 10.93
N MET A 86 1.45 -7.66 10.16
CA MET A 86 0.12 -7.74 9.57
C MET A 86 -1.01 -7.82 10.61
N ALA A 87 -0.82 -8.54 11.71
CA ALA A 87 -1.83 -8.64 12.76
C ALA A 87 -2.11 -7.28 13.41
N HIS A 88 -1.05 -6.51 13.72
CA HIS A 88 -1.13 -5.16 14.26
C HIS A 88 -1.80 -4.20 13.26
N GLU A 89 -1.43 -4.31 11.98
CA GLU A 89 -2.07 -3.54 10.91
C GLU A 89 -3.58 -3.77 10.85
N MET A 90 -4.02 -5.04 10.79
CA MET A 90 -5.43 -5.38 10.64
C MET A 90 -6.30 -4.93 11.82
N SER A 91 -5.72 -4.80 13.02
CA SER A 91 -6.43 -4.29 14.19
C SER A 91 -6.54 -2.77 14.21
N GLU A 92 -5.47 -2.06 13.83
CA GLU A 92 -5.40 -0.60 14.04
C GLU A 92 -5.85 0.24 12.83
N ILE A 93 -5.77 -0.30 11.62
CA ILE A 93 -6.02 0.45 10.38
C ILE A 93 -7.38 1.16 10.36
N TRP A 94 -8.39 0.59 11.01
CA TRP A 94 -9.77 1.10 11.00
C TRP A 94 -9.94 2.39 11.79
N GLU A 95 -9.05 2.65 12.77
CA GLU A 95 -9.02 3.88 13.55
C GLU A 95 -8.20 4.99 12.86
N LYS A 96 -7.48 4.66 11.78
CA LYS A 96 -6.70 5.64 11.02
C LYS A 96 -7.62 6.45 10.09
N PRO A 97 -7.20 7.66 9.67
CA PRO A 97 -7.95 8.47 8.70
C PRO A 97 -8.26 7.70 7.40
N LYS A 98 -9.36 8.06 6.74
CA LYS A 98 -9.81 7.42 5.50
C LYS A 98 -8.74 7.43 4.39
N GLU A 99 -7.87 8.43 4.35
CA GLU A 99 -6.76 8.50 3.40
C GLU A 99 -5.75 7.37 3.62
N VAL A 100 -5.45 7.03 4.87
CA VAL A 100 -4.52 5.93 5.20
C VAL A 100 -5.10 4.59 4.76
N ARG A 101 -6.41 4.40 4.94
CA ARG A 101 -7.11 3.18 4.50
C ARG A 101 -7.18 3.09 2.97
N LEU A 102 -7.37 4.21 2.29
CA LEU A 102 -7.22 4.32 0.84
C LEU A 102 -5.82 3.91 0.39
N TYR A 103 -4.77 4.49 0.97
CA TYR A 103 -3.38 4.16 0.60
C TYR A 103 -3.06 2.70 0.91
N LYS A 104 -3.60 2.15 1.99
CA LYS A 104 -3.42 0.74 2.31
C LYS A 104 -4.09 -0.19 1.30
N LEU A 105 -5.20 0.22 0.67
CA LEU A 105 -5.79 -0.53 -0.44
C LEU A 105 -4.81 -0.63 -1.63
N TYR A 106 -4.07 0.44 -1.96
CA TYR A 106 -3.03 0.39 -3.01
C TYR A 106 -1.92 -0.61 -2.69
N ASP A 107 -1.39 -0.55 -1.46
CA ASP A 107 -0.39 -1.49 -0.95
C ASP A 107 -0.89 -2.94 -1.09
N LYS A 108 -2.07 -3.26 -0.54
CA LYS A 108 -2.56 -4.65 -0.56
C LYS A 108 -2.96 -5.13 -1.95
N ALA A 109 -3.49 -4.26 -2.82
CA ALA A 109 -3.74 -4.61 -4.22
C ALA A 109 -2.43 -4.98 -4.94
N SER A 110 -1.37 -4.18 -4.78
CA SER A 110 -0.05 -4.49 -5.34
C SER A 110 0.50 -5.81 -4.82
N ASN A 111 0.40 -6.05 -3.51
CA ASN A 111 0.87 -7.30 -2.90
C ASN A 111 0.09 -8.55 -3.36
N LEU A 112 -1.20 -8.42 -3.66
CA LEU A 112 -2.02 -9.50 -4.22
C LEU A 112 -1.74 -9.77 -5.70
N LEU A 113 -1.41 -8.74 -6.50
CA LEU A 113 -0.98 -8.92 -7.90
C LEU A 113 0.24 -9.85 -7.99
N ASP A 114 1.22 -9.63 -7.11
CA ASP A 114 2.45 -10.42 -7.04
C ASP A 114 2.34 -11.63 -6.08
N GLY A 115 1.14 -11.99 -5.64
CA GLY A 115 0.90 -12.87 -4.49
C GLY A 115 1.26 -14.35 -4.68
N GLN A 116 2.03 -14.73 -5.70
CA GLN A 116 2.40 -16.13 -5.99
C GLN A 116 3.23 -16.80 -4.86
N TRP A 117 3.90 -15.99 -4.05
CA TRP A 117 4.69 -16.43 -2.90
C TRP A 117 3.84 -16.75 -1.66
N MET A 118 2.55 -16.37 -1.65
CA MET A 118 1.67 -16.55 -0.50
C MET A 118 1.14 -17.98 -0.43
N SER A 119 1.14 -18.58 0.77
CA SER A 119 0.37 -19.80 1.03
C SER A 119 -1.13 -19.53 0.88
N SER A 120 -1.94 -20.56 0.64
CA SER A 120 -3.40 -20.42 0.51
C SER A 120 -4.03 -19.75 1.74
N ALA A 121 -3.58 -20.10 2.94
CA ALA A 121 -4.06 -19.49 4.19
C ALA A 121 -3.76 -17.98 4.23
N LYS A 122 -2.52 -17.60 3.92
CA LYS A 122 -2.10 -16.19 3.87
C LYS A 122 -2.82 -15.42 2.78
N ARG A 123 -3.01 -16.03 1.61
CA ARG A 123 -3.76 -15.42 0.50
C ARG A 123 -5.22 -15.16 0.88
N ASN A 124 -5.87 -16.09 1.59
CA ASN A 124 -7.23 -15.91 2.08
C ASN A 124 -7.33 -14.75 3.09
N GLU A 125 -6.36 -14.65 4.00
CA GLU A 125 -6.25 -13.53 4.94
C GLU A 125 -6.11 -12.18 4.21
N TYR A 126 -5.19 -12.09 3.24
CA TYR A 126 -5.05 -10.90 2.39
C TYR A 126 -6.32 -10.58 1.60
N HIS A 127 -6.99 -11.59 1.04
CA HIS A 127 -8.25 -11.41 0.30
C HIS A 127 -9.34 -10.80 1.19
N ASN A 128 -9.55 -11.37 2.37
CA ASN A 128 -10.59 -10.91 3.29
C ASN A 128 -10.32 -9.49 3.77
N TYR A 129 -9.07 -9.19 4.08
CA TYR A 129 -8.68 -7.86 4.51
C TYR A 129 -8.79 -6.82 3.39
N THR A 130 -8.27 -7.13 2.21
CA THR A 130 -8.38 -6.25 1.03
C THR A 130 -9.83 -6.02 0.62
N ARG A 131 -10.71 -7.02 0.78
CA ARG A 131 -12.14 -6.87 0.55
C ARG A 131 -12.78 -5.85 1.50
N ARG A 132 -12.40 -5.84 2.79
CA ARG A 132 -12.89 -4.85 3.76
C ARG A 132 -12.37 -3.45 3.45
N LEU A 133 -11.09 -3.32 3.08
CA LEU A 133 -10.52 -2.04 2.64
C LEU A 133 -11.23 -1.51 1.38
N LEU A 134 -11.50 -2.39 0.41
CA LEU A 134 -12.25 -2.05 -0.80
C LEU A 134 -13.62 -1.44 -0.46
N GLN A 135 -14.39 -2.11 0.43
CA GLN A 135 -15.70 -1.63 0.84
C GLN A 135 -15.63 -0.27 1.53
N ASP A 136 -14.70 -0.08 2.46
CA ASP A 136 -14.50 1.21 3.15
C ASP A 136 -14.10 2.32 2.17
N VAL A 137 -13.18 2.03 1.24
CA VAL A 137 -12.75 3.01 0.23
C VAL A 137 -13.90 3.40 -0.69
N GLU A 138 -14.68 2.44 -1.17
CA GLU A 138 -15.84 2.73 -2.02
C GLU A 138 -16.91 3.55 -1.30
N GLN A 139 -17.11 3.30 0.00
CA GLN A 139 -18.02 4.10 0.80
C GLN A 139 -17.54 5.55 0.97
N ASN A 140 -16.23 5.77 1.10
CA ASN A 140 -15.66 7.09 1.38
C ASN A 140 -15.31 7.92 0.12
N TYR A 141 -14.96 7.25 -0.98
CA TYR A 141 -14.41 7.87 -2.20
C TYR A 141 -15.12 7.44 -3.48
N GLY A 142 -16.08 6.53 -3.41
CA GLY A 142 -16.77 6.00 -4.59
C GLY A 142 -15.89 5.07 -5.42
N THR A 143 -16.23 4.94 -6.71
CA THR A 143 -15.50 4.07 -7.62
C THR A 143 -14.24 4.76 -8.15
N LEU A 144 -13.09 4.27 -7.72
CA LEU A 144 -11.76 4.67 -8.18
C LEU A 144 -11.18 3.60 -9.12
N ASN A 145 -10.09 3.89 -9.83
CA ASN A 145 -9.39 2.87 -10.61
C ASN A 145 -8.84 1.75 -9.73
N ILE A 146 -8.32 2.08 -8.55
CA ILE A 146 -7.86 1.09 -7.58
C ILE A 146 -8.97 0.16 -7.08
N THR A 147 -10.21 0.65 -6.92
CA THR A 147 -11.32 -0.19 -6.46
C THR A 147 -11.76 -1.17 -7.55
N LYS A 148 -11.77 -0.74 -8.82
CA LYS A 148 -11.99 -1.63 -9.97
C LYS A 148 -10.93 -2.73 -10.06
N LEU A 149 -9.66 -2.35 -9.90
CA LEU A 149 -8.55 -3.30 -9.93
C LEU A 149 -8.61 -4.29 -8.76
N ALA A 150 -8.86 -3.80 -7.55
CA ALA A 150 -9.02 -4.64 -6.37
C ALA A 150 -10.20 -5.62 -6.52
N ARG A 151 -11.34 -5.22 -7.08
CA ARG A 151 -12.46 -6.13 -7.42
C ARG A 151 -12.02 -7.25 -8.36
N ALA A 152 -11.29 -6.90 -9.42
CA ALA A 152 -10.80 -7.87 -10.40
C ALA A 152 -9.84 -8.88 -9.76
N ILE A 153 -8.87 -8.42 -8.96
CA ILE A 153 -7.94 -9.27 -8.22
C ILE A 153 -8.69 -10.20 -7.26
N LEU A 154 -9.70 -9.67 -6.56
CA LEU A 154 -10.48 -10.42 -5.56
C LEU A 154 -11.50 -11.39 -6.18
N GLY A 155 -11.71 -11.34 -7.50
CA GLY A 155 -12.74 -12.12 -8.19
C GLY A 155 -14.17 -11.71 -7.82
N VAL A 156 -14.38 -10.47 -7.35
CA VAL A 156 -15.71 -9.95 -7.01
C VAL A 156 -16.43 -9.60 -8.30
N LYS A 157 -17.57 -10.25 -8.57
CA LYS A 157 -18.39 -9.92 -9.74
C LYS A 157 -18.91 -8.48 -9.59
N ASN A 158 -18.87 -7.71 -10.68
CA ASN A 158 -19.54 -6.41 -10.73
C ASN A 158 -21.05 -6.66 -10.69
N GLU A 159 -21.72 -6.21 -9.64
CA GLU A 159 -23.17 -6.04 -9.67
C GLU A 159 -23.43 -4.91 -10.67
N ARG A 160 -24.00 -5.28 -11.82
CA ARG A 160 -24.46 -4.36 -12.86
C ARG A 160 -25.90 -3.99 -12.60
#